data_AF-A0A9P3IP42-F1
#
_entry.id   AF-A0A9P3IP42-F1
#
_cell.length_a   1.000
_cell.length_b   1.000
_cell.length_c   1.000
_cell.angle_alpha   90.00
_cell.angle_beta   90.00
_cell.angle_gamma   90.00
#
_symmetry.space_group_name_H-M   'P 1'
#
loop_
_entity.id
_entity.type
_entity.pdbx_description
1 polymer ?
#
loop_
_entity_poly.entity_id
_entity_poly.type
_entity_poly.pdbx_seq_one_letter_code
_entity_poly.pdbx_strand_id
1 'polypeptide(L)'
;MVPPRLLSVALGILSVAACAAAIRNTQAPLRIDCGSDSPTSANGLEWLGDKYFSGGDSHTIASANTYSINNVESTLRAFPVASTGCYNIPVVEGRYLVRVSFAYYNYDDRNMPPYFSVLVQNTVVESVDMTVVQSNFVSGAYYSDYIAYALNGKLSVCFQAQPGSPGPAIVNSLEVLPQDTDAYDAATLGNKVILSTYVRLNMGGGQVGPEPADPGFRTWMADVRPEQGNFSVVTKEAGTAPIAGTGVAPDYLPPAMFETARAALTPLANKTGAGQPAASPSQATGFRMTVLPVDRSNMWYIRFYFVELDPSAQPGDRVFEILLGSGNVVKSIGNQAGGFDIRAKVAPLTALVVPVFFNYSQYSSNYGEDLEVGVRTVGGSRLPAVISGVELFEVIPQTSTESSGLSGVAIAAIVIGCLFVVVLIVLAVVLIMRRRRARGSGFSQIVEQ
;
A
#
# COMPACT_ATOMS: atom_id res chain seq x y z
N MET A 1 -31.98 36.40 58.09
CA MET A 1 -30.56 35.99 58.18
C MET A 1 -30.29 35.04 57.01
N VAL A 2 -29.62 35.53 55.97
CA VAL A 2 -29.21 34.75 54.81
C VAL A 2 -27.75 35.12 54.54
N PRO A 3 -26.79 34.19 54.64
CA PRO A 3 -25.42 34.49 54.27
C PRO A 3 -25.22 34.25 52.75
N PRO A 4 -24.37 35.06 52.10
CA PRO A 4 -24.05 34.96 50.68
C PRO A 4 -22.81 34.08 50.46
N ARG A 5 -22.69 33.50 49.25
CA ARG A 5 -21.43 33.44 48.48
C ARG A 5 -21.69 32.88 47.06
N LEU A 6 -21.77 33.83 46.12
CA LEU A 6 -21.54 33.67 44.68
C LEU A 6 -20.02 33.73 44.39
N LEU A 7 -19.64 33.31 43.18
CA LEU A 7 -18.30 33.04 42.59
C LEU A 7 -17.86 31.58 42.83
N SER A 8 -17.75 30.68 41.85
CA SER A 8 -17.27 30.86 40.47
C SER A 8 -17.77 29.70 39.60
N VAL A 9 -18.57 29.96 38.55
CA VAL A 9 -18.87 28.99 37.48
C VAL A 9 -18.50 29.66 36.17
N ALA A 10 -17.26 29.43 35.73
CA ALA A 10 -16.81 29.60 34.34
C ALA A 10 -15.30 29.33 34.27
N LEU A 11 -14.91 28.11 33.90
CA LEU A 11 -13.85 27.81 32.92
C LEU A 11 -13.62 26.30 32.94
N GLY A 12 -13.86 25.64 31.80
CA GLY A 12 -13.60 24.21 31.69
C GLY A 12 -14.38 23.45 30.63
N ILE A 13 -15.00 24.11 29.64
CA ILE A 13 -15.24 23.44 28.36
C ILE A 13 -13.98 23.71 27.53
N LEU A 14 -12.89 23.03 27.89
CA LEU A 14 -11.79 22.85 26.95
C LEU A 14 -12.33 21.87 25.91
N SER A 15 -12.45 22.35 24.69
CA SER A 15 -12.74 21.58 23.50
C SER A 15 -11.89 20.31 23.50
N VAL A 16 -12.51 19.16 23.76
CA VAL A 16 -12.01 17.89 23.23
C VAL A 16 -12.35 17.91 21.73
N ALA A 17 -11.66 18.77 20.99
CA ALA A 17 -11.26 18.38 19.65
C ALA A 17 -10.31 17.22 19.90
N ALA A 18 -10.87 16.00 19.94
CA ALA A 18 -10.06 14.81 19.90
C ALA A 18 -9.21 14.96 18.64
N CYS A 19 -7.94 15.27 18.85
CA CYS A 19 -6.92 15.05 17.87
C CYS A 19 -7.05 13.56 17.58
N ALA A 20 -7.67 13.22 16.44
CA ALA A 20 -7.47 11.93 15.83
C ALA A 20 -5.99 11.89 15.44
N ALA A 21 -5.14 11.67 16.44
CA ALA A 21 -3.78 11.25 16.19
C ALA A 21 -3.96 9.90 15.52
N ALA A 22 -3.85 9.89 14.19
CA ALA A 22 -3.77 8.65 13.43
C ALA A 22 -2.74 7.78 14.13
N ILE A 23 -3.15 6.58 14.56
CA ILE A 23 -2.28 5.66 15.26
C ILE A 23 -1.33 5.14 14.19
N ARG A 24 -0.18 5.81 14.02
CA ARG A 24 0.90 5.21 13.25
C ARG A 24 1.23 3.89 13.91
N ASN A 25 1.38 2.86 13.11
CA ASN A 25 1.98 1.63 13.60
C ASN A 25 3.38 1.98 14.14
N THR A 26 3.54 1.91 15.46
CA THR A 26 4.75 2.38 16.16
C THR A 26 5.93 1.42 16.01
N GLN A 27 5.73 0.29 15.32
CA GLN A 27 6.80 -0.62 15.00
C GLN A 27 7.82 0.04 14.08
N ALA A 28 9.10 -0.06 14.41
CA ALA A 28 10.15 0.41 13.53
C ALA A 28 10.18 -0.40 12.22
N PRO A 29 10.55 0.21 11.08
CA PRO A 29 10.87 -0.51 9.85
C PRO A 29 11.80 -1.69 10.11
N LEU A 30 11.47 -2.86 9.58
CA LEU A 30 12.33 -4.04 9.62
C LEU A 30 12.90 -4.29 8.23
N ARG A 31 14.20 -4.52 8.15
CA ARG A 31 14.92 -4.78 6.90
C ARG A 31 15.85 -5.97 7.10
N ILE A 32 15.77 -6.96 6.21
CA ILE A 32 16.49 -8.23 6.31
C ILE A 32 17.28 -8.43 5.02
N ASP A 33 18.59 -8.57 5.17
CA ASP A 33 19.51 -8.99 4.13
C ASP A 33 19.49 -10.53 4.06
N CYS A 34 18.78 -11.06 3.06
CA CYS A 34 18.54 -12.49 2.95
C CYS A 34 19.82 -13.22 2.54
N GLY A 35 20.16 -14.31 3.22
CA GLY A 35 21.41 -15.04 3.07
C GLY A 35 22.58 -14.48 3.89
N SER A 36 22.54 -13.25 4.38
CA SER A 36 23.65 -12.69 5.16
C SER A 36 23.67 -13.19 6.61
N ASP A 37 24.81 -13.63 7.12
CA ASP A 37 24.94 -14.01 8.54
C ASP A 37 25.08 -12.80 9.48
N SER A 38 25.34 -11.61 8.94
CA SER A 38 25.69 -10.42 9.71
C SER A 38 24.83 -9.21 9.33
N PRO A 39 24.49 -8.33 10.28
CA PRO A 39 23.91 -7.04 9.97
C PRO A 39 24.80 -6.23 9.03
N THR A 40 24.17 -5.39 8.21
CA THR A 40 24.85 -4.53 7.25
C THR A 40 24.12 -3.19 7.13
N SER A 41 24.72 -2.25 6.41
CA SER A 41 24.11 -0.95 6.11
C SER A 41 24.10 -0.71 4.60
N ALA A 42 22.99 -0.25 4.06
CA ALA A 42 22.84 0.13 2.65
C ALA A 42 22.05 1.43 2.54
N ASN A 43 22.54 2.39 1.74
CA ASN A 43 21.88 3.67 1.50
C ASN A 43 21.53 4.45 2.79
N GLY A 44 22.36 4.34 3.83
CA GLY A 44 22.13 4.97 5.14
C GLY A 44 21.07 4.28 6.00
N LEU A 45 20.60 3.11 5.60
CA LEU A 45 19.65 2.28 6.34
C LEU A 45 20.34 1.05 6.91
N GLU A 46 19.94 0.67 8.13
CA GLU A 46 20.43 -0.53 8.81
C GLU A 46 19.60 -1.76 8.42
N TRP A 47 20.28 -2.87 8.21
CA TRP A 47 19.71 -4.15 7.81
C TRP A 47 20.14 -5.24 8.77
N LEU A 48 19.21 -6.09 9.18
CA LEU A 48 19.51 -7.30 9.91
C LEU A 48 20.13 -8.32 8.97
N GLY A 49 21.06 -9.13 9.49
CA GLY A 49 21.35 -10.42 8.87
C GLY A 49 20.09 -11.29 8.83
N ASP A 50 20.15 -12.35 8.04
CA ASP A 50 19.02 -13.18 7.68
C ASP A 50 18.35 -13.81 8.90
N LYS A 51 17.04 -13.58 9.04
CA LYS A 51 16.23 -13.97 10.20
C LYS A 51 14.79 -14.27 9.81
N TYR A 52 14.11 -14.99 10.70
CA TYR A 52 12.68 -15.33 10.62
C TYR A 52 12.27 -16.26 9.46
N PHE A 53 13.23 -16.78 8.70
CA PHE A 53 12.99 -17.72 7.61
C PHE A 53 12.79 -19.16 8.11
N SER A 54 12.19 -20.00 7.26
CA SER A 54 12.12 -21.46 7.45
C SER A 54 12.74 -22.19 6.24
N GLY A 55 13.91 -22.78 6.45
CA GLY A 55 14.62 -23.57 5.44
C GLY A 55 15.41 -22.75 4.42
N GLY A 56 15.81 -23.41 3.33
CA GLY A 56 16.63 -22.83 2.27
C GLY A 56 18.10 -22.66 2.64
N ASP A 57 18.93 -22.50 1.60
CA ASP A 57 20.38 -22.31 1.71
C ASP A 57 20.75 -20.86 1.44
N SER A 58 21.82 -20.38 2.08
CA SER A 58 22.38 -19.06 1.82
C SER A 58 23.43 -19.13 0.70
N HIS A 59 23.44 -18.11 -0.17
CA HIS A 59 24.41 -17.95 -1.23
C HIS A 59 24.87 -16.48 -1.36
N THR A 60 25.99 -16.29 -2.05
CA THR A 60 26.56 -14.97 -2.36
C THR A 60 26.78 -14.83 -3.85
N ILE A 61 26.49 -13.66 -4.40
CA ILE A 61 26.74 -13.27 -5.78
C ILE A 61 28.15 -12.68 -5.86
N ALA A 62 29.08 -13.41 -6.50
CA ALA A 62 30.51 -13.08 -6.49
C ALA A 62 30.88 -11.75 -7.18
N SER A 63 29.99 -11.16 -7.99
CA SER A 63 30.26 -9.95 -8.80
C SER A 63 29.25 -8.82 -8.57
N ALA A 64 28.84 -8.57 -7.32
CA ALA A 64 27.83 -7.56 -6.98
C ALA A 64 28.10 -6.15 -7.57
N ASN A 65 29.36 -5.68 -7.53
CA ASN A 65 29.75 -4.38 -8.10
C ASN A 65 29.57 -4.31 -9.62
N THR A 66 29.77 -5.42 -10.34
CA THR A 66 29.59 -5.50 -11.80
C THR A 66 28.12 -5.34 -12.19
N TYR A 67 27.22 -5.78 -11.32
CA TYR A 67 25.78 -5.78 -11.56
C TYR A 67 25.05 -4.58 -10.96
N SER A 68 25.76 -3.62 -10.36
CA SER A 68 25.19 -2.44 -9.71
C SER A 68 24.08 -2.79 -8.70
N ILE A 69 24.19 -3.93 -8.03
CA ILE A 69 23.29 -4.33 -6.94
C ILE A 69 23.83 -3.80 -5.61
N ASN A 70 22.94 -3.48 -4.68
CA ASN A 70 23.35 -3.05 -3.35
C ASN A 70 24.02 -4.22 -2.61
N ASN A 71 24.84 -3.92 -1.60
CA ASN A 71 25.44 -4.94 -0.74
C ASN A 71 24.38 -5.85 -0.09
N VAL A 72 23.23 -5.30 0.31
CA VAL A 72 22.07 -6.06 0.85
C VAL A 72 21.36 -6.95 -0.17
N GLU A 73 21.78 -6.90 -1.44
CA GLU A 73 21.30 -7.78 -2.50
C GLU A 73 22.38 -8.75 -2.99
N SER A 74 23.60 -8.62 -2.47
CA SER A 74 24.74 -9.46 -2.86
C SER A 74 24.68 -10.86 -2.25
N THR A 75 23.86 -11.05 -1.22
CA THR A 75 23.48 -12.34 -0.67
C THR A 75 22.04 -12.70 -1.04
N LEU A 76 21.73 -13.99 -1.01
CA LEU A 76 20.37 -14.48 -1.19
C LEU A 76 20.10 -15.76 -0.40
N ARG A 77 18.82 -15.99 -0.12
CA ARG A 77 18.31 -17.27 0.35
C ARG A 77 17.61 -18.01 -0.78
N ALA A 78 17.98 -19.27 -0.99
CA ALA A 78 17.43 -20.14 -2.02
C ALA A 78 16.61 -21.28 -1.40
N PHE A 79 15.32 -21.36 -1.73
CA PHE A 79 14.40 -22.40 -1.27
C PHE A 79 14.25 -23.52 -2.31
N PRO A 80 14.55 -24.79 -1.95
CA PRO A 80 14.50 -25.91 -2.88
C PRO A 80 13.14 -26.07 -3.58
N VAL A 81 13.15 -26.56 -4.82
CA VAL A 81 11.96 -26.68 -5.69
C VAL A 81 10.78 -27.43 -5.06
N ALA A 82 11.07 -28.44 -4.24
CA ALA A 82 10.06 -29.27 -3.57
C ALA A 82 9.49 -28.65 -2.27
N SER A 83 9.88 -27.41 -1.94
CA SER A 83 9.56 -26.77 -0.66
C SER A 83 8.99 -25.36 -0.83
N THR A 84 8.23 -24.92 0.16
CA THR A 84 7.84 -23.52 0.32
C THR A 84 8.67 -22.93 1.45
N GLY A 85 9.46 -21.92 1.13
CA GLY A 85 10.20 -21.14 2.11
C GLY A 85 9.39 -19.96 2.59
N CYS A 86 9.41 -19.65 3.89
CA CYS A 86 8.65 -18.53 4.43
C CYS A 86 9.47 -17.71 5.43
N TYR A 87 9.36 -16.39 5.33
CA TYR A 87 9.71 -15.45 6.38
C TYR A 87 8.47 -15.16 7.22
N ASN A 88 8.57 -15.46 8.52
CA ASN A 88 7.49 -15.30 9.50
C ASN A 88 7.83 -14.15 10.44
N ILE A 89 7.58 -12.93 10.00
CA ILE A 89 8.06 -11.72 10.66
C ILE A 89 7.13 -11.35 11.83
N PRO A 90 7.65 -11.20 13.06
CA PRO A 90 6.86 -10.68 14.16
C PRO A 90 6.55 -9.20 13.92
N VAL A 91 5.27 -8.86 13.97
CA VAL A 91 4.78 -7.51 13.72
C VAL A 91 3.69 -7.13 14.72
N VAL A 92 3.39 -5.84 14.85
CA VAL A 92 2.16 -5.38 15.50
C VAL A 92 1.01 -5.52 14.50
N GLU A 93 -0.22 -5.63 15.00
CA GLU A 93 -1.38 -5.58 14.10
C GLU A 93 -1.42 -4.24 13.35
N GLY A 94 -1.58 -4.30 12.03
CA GLY A 94 -1.61 -3.10 11.20
C GLY A 94 -1.30 -3.34 9.73
N ARG A 95 -1.20 -2.24 8.98
CA ARG A 95 -0.87 -2.23 7.56
C ARG A 95 0.64 -2.03 7.36
N TYR A 96 1.19 -2.72 6.37
CA TYR A 96 2.60 -2.69 6.03
C TYR A 96 2.79 -2.60 4.52
N LEU A 97 3.83 -1.87 4.11
CA LEU A 97 4.47 -2.06 2.82
C LEU A 97 5.50 -3.18 2.99
N VAL A 98 5.39 -4.21 2.16
CA VAL A 98 6.30 -5.33 2.07
C VAL A 98 7.08 -5.17 0.79
N ARG A 99 8.38 -4.92 0.87
CA ARG A 99 9.26 -4.87 -0.29
C ARG A 99 10.13 -6.11 -0.31
N VAL A 100 10.22 -6.78 -1.44
CA VAL A 100 11.16 -7.87 -1.69
C VAL A 100 12.02 -7.55 -2.89
N SER A 101 13.25 -8.03 -2.91
CA SER A 101 14.13 -7.92 -4.07
C SER A 101 14.69 -9.26 -4.54
N PHE A 102 14.93 -9.34 -5.84
CA PHE A 102 15.42 -10.54 -6.52
C PHE A 102 16.56 -10.19 -7.48
N ALA A 103 17.67 -10.90 -7.33
CA ALA A 103 18.85 -10.81 -8.18
C ALA A 103 19.48 -12.21 -8.28
N TYR A 104 19.32 -12.87 -9.43
CA TYR A 104 19.83 -14.23 -9.66
C TYR A 104 21.31 -14.22 -10.02
N TYR A 105 21.66 -13.46 -11.07
CA TYR A 105 23.03 -13.28 -11.59
C TYR A 105 23.90 -14.54 -11.62
N ASN A 106 23.28 -15.69 -11.90
CA ASN A 106 23.95 -16.98 -11.97
C ASN A 106 24.78 -17.32 -10.72
N TYR A 107 24.24 -17.04 -9.53
CA TYR A 107 24.93 -17.29 -8.24
C TYR A 107 25.34 -18.76 -8.02
N ASP A 108 24.69 -19.70 -8.71
CA ASP A 108 24.88 -21.14 -8.57
C ASP A 108 25.65 -21.78 -9.74
N ASP A 109 26.18 -20.96 -10.66
CA ASP A 109 26.92 -21.39 -11.85
C ASP A 109 26.14 -22.32 -12.80
N ARG A 110 24.81 -22.38 -12.69
CA ARG A 110 23.97 -23.26 -13.54
C ARG A 110 23.44 -22.59 -14.80
N ASN A 111 23.38 -21.27 -14.78
CA ASN A 111 22.79 -20.42 -15.81
C ASN A 111 21.35 -20.85 -16.16
N MET A 112 20.59 -21.20 -15.11
CA MET A 112 19.21 -21.68 -15.21
C MET A 112 18.33 -20.83 -14.28
N PRO A 113 17.90 -19.63 -14.74
CA PRO A 113 17.11 -18.74 -13.91
C PRO A 113 15.78 -19.40 -13.47
N PRO A 114 15.41 -19.31 -12.19
CA PRO A 114 14.20 -19.93 -11.68
C PRO A 114 12.94 -19.12 -12.01
N TYR A 115 11.79 -19.78 -11.94
CA TYR A 115 10.49 -19.11 -11.89
C TYR A 115 9.68 -19.62 -10.70
N PHE A 116 9.13 -18.70 -9.93
CA PHE A 116 8.56 -18.97 -8.61
C PHE A 116 7.44 -18.00 -8.25
N SER A 117 6.58 -18.39 -7.33
CA SER A 117 5.53 -17.54 -6.78
C SER A 117 5.96 -16.88 -5.48
N VAL A 118 5.58 -15.62 -5.32
CA VAL A 118 5.63 -14.88 -4.05
C VAL A 118 4.26 -14.96 -3.41
N LEU A 119 4.22 -15.29 -2.12
CA LEU A 119 2.99 -15.32 -1.33
C LEU A 119 3.10 -14.38 -0.14
N VAL A 120 2.10 -13.53 0.05
CA VAL A 120 1.97 -12.71 1.26
C VAL A 120 0.71 -13.16 1.99
N GLN A 121 0.84 -13.47 3.28
CA GLN A 121 -0.24 -14.04 4.09
C GLN A 121 -0.94 -15.24 3.40
N ASN A 122 -0.15 -16.18 2.88
CA ASN A 122 -0.60 -17.38 2.14
C ASN A 122 -1.40 -17.10 0.85
N THR A 123 -1.40 -15.86 0.37
CA THR A 123 -2.03 -15.46 -0.89
C THR A 123 -0.94 -15.27 -1.93
N VAL A 124 -1.02 -15.93 -3.08
CA VAL A 124 -0.10 -15.69 -4.20
C VAL A 124 -0.32 -14.26 -4.70
N VAL A 125 0.74 -13.44 -4.66
CA VAL A 125 0.69 -12.02 -5.06
C VAL A 125 1.44 -11.74 -6.35
N GLU A 126 2.37 -12.60 -6.73
CA GLU A 126 3.18 -12.45 -7.94
C GLU A 126 3.74 -13.80 -8.40
N SER A 127 3.92 -13.95 -9.70
CA SER A 127 4.76 -14.98 -10.31
C SER A 127 5.99 -14.32 -10.93
N VAL A 128 7.17 -14.63 -10.39
CA VAL A 128 8.45 -14.07 -10.83
C VAL A 128 9.10 -15.05 -11.79
N ASP A 129 9.45 -14.58 -12.98
CA ASP A 129 10.27 -15.31 -13.95
C ASP A 129 11.62 -14.60 -14.10
N MET A 130 12.68 -15.20 -13.54
CA MET A 130 14.00 -14.59 -13.57
C MET A 130 14.62 -14.56 -14.98
N THR A 131 14.10 -15.34 -15.93
CA THR A 131 14.52 -15.23 -17.34
C THR A 131 14.04 -13.91 -17.94
N VAL A 132 12.78 -13.54 -17.69
CA VAL A 132 12.18 -12.29 -18.13
C VAL A 132 12.84 -11.11 -17.42
N VAL A 133 13.01 -11.18 -16.10
CA VAL A 133 13.67 -10.13 -15.30
C VAL A 133 15.06 -9.84 -15.85
N GLN A 134 15.92 -10.86 -16.02
CA GLN A 134 17.29 -10.64 -16.52
C GLN A 134 17.35 -10.16 -17.97
N SER A 135 16.32 -10.45 -18.78
CA SER A 135 16.24 -9.93 -20.15
C SER A 135 15.86 -8.44 -20.21
N ASN A 136 15.11 -7.96 -19.21
CA ASN A 136 14.64 -6.57 -19.13
C ASN A 136 15.59 -5.65 -18.34
N PHE A 137 16.39 -6.21 -17.42
CA PHE A 137 17.31 -5.45 -16.57
C PHE A 137 18.76 -5.88 -16.80
N VAL A 138 19.57 -4.97 -17.36
CA VAL A 138 21.01 -5.19 -17.60
C VAL A 138 21.82 -5.18 -16.29
N SER A 139 21.31 -4.48 -15.27
CA SER A 139 21.92 -4.30 -13.94
C SER A 139 20.84 -3.96 -12.90
N GLY A 140 21.11 -4.20 -11.62
CA GLY A 140 20.23 -3.92 -10.50
C GLY A 140 19.35 -5.11 -10.09
N ALA A 141 18.74 -5.00 -8.91
CA ALA A 141 17.76 -5.97 -8.43
C ALA A 141 16.35 -5.64 -8.94
N TYR A 142 15.53 -6.66 -9.15
CA TYR A 142 14.09 -6.50 -9.38
C TYR A 142 13.37 -6.39 -8.04
N TYR A 143 12.54 -5.36 -7.88
CA TYR A 143 11.79 -5.11 -6.63
C TYR A 143 10.30 -5.25 -6.85
N SER A 144 9.63 -5.81 -5.84
CA SER A 144 8.18 -5.89 -5.77
C SER A 144 7.68 -5.34 -4.45
N ASP A 145 6.66 -4.48 -4.52
CA ASP A 145 6.06 -3.82 -3.36
C ASP A 145 4.61 -4.28 -3.18
N TYR A 146 4.28 -4.78 -1.98
CA TYR A 146 2.93 -5.19 -1.63
C TYR A 146 2.42 -4.40 -0.43
N ILE A 147 1.17 -3.98 -0.44
CA ILE A 147 0.51 -3.42 0.74
C ILE A 147 -0.39 -4.51 1.34
N ALA A 148 -0.09 -4.92 2.57
CA ALA A 148 -0.79 -6.00 3.25
C ALA A 148 -1.15 -5.63 4.70
N TYR A 149 -2.22 -6.21 5.20
CA TYR A 149 -2.61 -6.11 6.60
C TYR A 149 -2.20 -7.37 7.38
N ALA A 150 -1.68 -7.19 8.59
CA ALA A 150 -1.34 -8.26 9.51
C ALA A 150 -2.28 -8.22 10.73
N LEU A 151 -3.07 -9.29 10.96
CA LEU A 151 -4.08 -9.37 12.03
C LEU A 151 -3.58 -10.07 13.32
N ASN A 152 -2.53 -10.89 13.23
CA ASN A 152 -2.18 -11.85 14.30
C ASN A 152 -0.74 -11.69 14.81
N GLY A 153 -0.25 -10.45 14.83
CA GLY A 153 1.11 -10.14 15.26
C GLY A 153 2.23 -10.79 14.42
N LYS A 154 1.87 -11.29 13.23
CA LYS A 154 2.77 -11.97 12.30
C LYS A 154 2.40 -11.63 10.87
N LEU A 155 3.43 -11.34 10.07
CA LEU A 155 3.35 -11.19 8.63
C LEU A 155 4.12 -12.34 7.99
N SER A 156 3.47 -13.12 7.13
CA SER A 156 4.11 -14.22 6.40
C SER A 156 4.42 -13.80 4.97
N VAL A 157 5.67 -13.96 4.53
CA VAL A 157 6.10 -13.77 3.13
C VAL A 157 6.80 -15.05 2.68
N CYS A 158 6.24 -15.74 1.70
CA CYS A 158 6.73 -17.04 1.26
C CYS A 158 7.11 -17.05 -0.22
N PHE A 159 7.99 -17.97 -0.57
CA PHE A 159 8.52 -18.17 -1.90
C PHE A 159 8.43 -19.66 -2.24
N GLN A 160 7.86 -19.95 -3.41
CA GLN A 160 7.62 -21.32 -3.85
C GLN A 160 7.97 -21.47 -5.32
N ALA A 161 8.92 -22.35 -5.65
CA ALA A 161 9.22 -22.67 -7.03
C ALA A 161 7.97 -23.24 -7.72
N GLN A 162 7.71 -22.79 -8.94
CA GLN A 162 6.58 -23.30 -9.70
C GLN A 162 6.90 -24.65 -10.34
N PRO A 163 5.89 -25.47 -10.67
CA PRO A 163 6.10 -26.73 -11.37
C PRO A 163 6.94 -26.55 -12.63
N GLY A 164 8.03 -27.31 -12.72
CA GLY A 164 8.97 -27.25 -13.84
C GLY A 164 10.11 -26.22 -13.70
N SER A 165 10.15 -25.43 -12.62
CA SER A 165 11.23 -24.47 -12.40
C SER A 165 12.59 -25.19 -12.41
N PRO A 166 13.58 -24.69 -13.17
CA PRO A 166 14.88 -25.34 -13.27
C PRO A 166 15.77 -25.09 -12.04
N GLY A 167 15.35 -24.18 -11.15
CA GLY A 167 16.08 -23.77 -9.96
C GLY A 167 15.18 -23.40 -8.78
N PRO A 168 15.79 -23.15 -7.60
CA PRO A 168 15.09 -22.80 -6.37
C PRO A 168 14.43 -21.42 -6.46
N ALA A 169 13.41 -21.18 -5.63
CA ALA A 169 12.90 -19.83 -5.43
C ALA A 169 13.90 -19.02 -4.62
N ILE A 170 14.16 -17.77 -4.99
CA ILE A 170 15.18 -16.93 -4.35
C ILE A 170 14.58 -15.66 -3.77
N VAL A 171 15.27 -15.07 -2.79
CA VAL A 171 15.03 -13.71 -2.30
C VAL A 171 16.34 -13.14 -1.78
N ASN A 172 16.62 -11.89 -2.14
CA ASN A 172 17.87 -11.20 -1.79
C ASN A 172 17.65 -10.23 -0.62
N SER A 173 16.52 -9.51 -0.62
CA SER A 173 16.19 -8.61 0.49
C SER A 173 14.69 -8.62 0.80
N LEU A 174 14.36 -8.31 2.06
CA LEU A 174 12.99 -8.20 2.54
C LEU A 174 12.85 -7.01 3.51
N GLU A 175 11.98 -6.07 3.17
CA GLU A 175 11.59 -4.96 4.04
C GLU A 175 10.13 -5.10 4.48
N VAL A 176 9.86 -4.85 5.75
CA VAL A 176 8.53 -4.75 6.34
C VAL A 176 8.40 -3.37 6.97
N LEU A 177 7.70 -2.49 6.27
CA LEU A 177 7.68 -1.06 6.52
C LEU A 177 6.29 -0.66 7.03
N PRO A 178 6.16 -0.18 8.27
CA PRO A 178 4.87 0.20 8.86
C PRO A 178 4.19 1.28 8.02
N GLN A 179 2.89 1.15 7.81
CA GLN A 179 2.05 2.17 7.20
C GLN A 179 1.01 2.65 8.20
N ASP A 180 0.38 3.78 7.92
CA ASP A 180 -0.80 4.21 8.66
C ASP A 180 -1.93 3.18 8.47
N THR A 181 -2.68 2.90 9.53
CA THR A 181 -3.80 1.95 9.49
C THR A 181 -4.90 2.40 8.53
N ASP A 182 -4.97 3.69 8.22
CA ASP A 182 -5.94 4.24 7.28
C ASP A 182 -5.37 4.50 5.86
N ALA A 183 -4.08 4.19 5.63
CA ALA A 183 -3.42 4.43 4.33
C ALA A 183 -4.07 3.61 3.20
N TYR A 184 -3.97 4.09 1.96
CA TYR A 184 -4.48 3.39 0.78
C TYR A 184 -5.99 3.10 0.81
N ASP A 185 -6.80 4.07 1.23
CA ASP A 185 -8.28 3.95 1.27
C ASP A 185 -8.76 2.72 2.04
N ALA A 186 -8.12 2.48 3.19
CA ALA A 186 -8.37 1.38 4.11
C ALA A 186 -9.85 1.10 4.39
N ALA A 187 -10.63 2.16 4.58
CA ALA A 187 -12.06 2.07 4.88
C ALA A 187 -12.85 1.39 3.74
N THR A 188 -12.38 1.52 2.51
CA THR A 188 -12.98 0.90 1.32
C THR A 188 -12.42 -0.50 1.08
N LEU A 189 -11.09 -0.66 1.19
CA LEU A 189 -10.41 -1.95 0.93
C LEU A 189 -10.61 -2.99 2.03
N GLY A 190 -10.77 -2.54 3.27
CA GLY A 190 -10.70 -3.40 4.45
C GLY A 190 -9.29 -3.98 4.69
N ASN A 191 -9.27 -5.15 5.33
CA ASN A 191 -8.05 -5.82 5.79
C ASN A 191 -7.86 -7.23 5.20
N LYS A 192 -8.66 -7.61 4.20
CA LYS A 192 -8.62 -8.94 3.54
C LYS A 192 -8.18 -8.85 2.08
N VAL A 193 -7.42 -7.81 1.75
CA VAL A 193 -6.92 -7.54 0.40
C VAL A 193 -5.45 -7.22 0.51
N ILE A 194 -4.68 -7.69 -0.47
CA ILE A 194 -3.32 -7.27 -0.71
C ILE A 194 -3.30 -6.44 -1.99
N LEU A 195 -2.63 -5.30 -1.93
CA LEU A 195 -2.35 -4.51 -3.13
C LEU A 195 -0.97 -4.88 -3.63
N SER A 196 -0.86 -5.39 -4.86
CA SER A 196 0.43 -5.55 -5.54
C SER A 196 0.71 -4.30 -6.34
N THR A 197 1.79 -3.59 -6.00
CA THR A 197 2.15 -2.33 -6.65
C THR A 197 2.63 -2.63 -8.06
N TYR A 198 1.94 -2.09 -9.05
CA TYR A 198 2.30 -2.26 -10.44
C TYR A 198 3.18 -1.10 -10.93
N VAL A 199 2.82 0.14 -10.60
CA VAL A 199 3.66 1.31 -10.90
C VAL A 199 3.37 2.49 -9.97
N ARG A 200 4.41 3.32 -9.76
CA ARG A 200 4.33 4.66 -9.16
C ARG A 200 5.05 5.65 -10.06
N LEU A 201 4.33 6.62 -10.61
CA LEU A 201 4.84 7.61 -11.55
C LEU A 201 4.74 9.02 -10.97
N ASN A 202 5.87 9.75 -11.00
CA ASN A 202 5.94 11.19 -10.80
C ASN A 202 5.83 11.89 -12.15
N MET A 203 4.72 12.58 -12.39
CA MET A 203 4.36 13.09 -13.70
C MET A 203 5.06 14.43 -13.97
N GLY A 204 5.96 14.46 -14.95
CA GLY A 204 6.72 15.66 -15.31
C GLY A 204 7.95 15.89 -14.44
N GLY A 205 8.20 15.02 -13.46
CA GLY A 205 9.33 15.11 -12.54
C GLY A 205 10.34 13.97 -12.71
N GLY A 206 11.41 14.04 -11.92
CA GLY A 206 12.39 12.96 -11.80
C GLY A 206 11.93 11.87 -10.83
N GLN A 207 12.79 10.88 -10.62
CA GLN A 207 12.57 9.89 -9.57
C GLN A 207 12.52 10.56 -8.19
N VAL A 208 11.57 10.15 -7.36
CA VAL A 208 11.42 10.61 -5.96
C VAL A 208 11.37 9.38 -5.05
N GLY A 209 12.10 9.41 -3.94
CA GLY A 209 12.16 8.27 -3.03
C GLY A 209 13.32 7.30 -3.33
N PRO A 210 13.53 6.28 -2.48
CA PRO A 210 12.85 6.06 -1.20
C PRO A 210 13.37 7.03 -0.11
N GLU A 211 13.30 6.67 1.18
CA GLU A 211 13.78 7.52 2.28
C GLU A 211 15.19 8.12 2.01
N PRO A 212 15.43 9.37 2.44
CA PRO A 212 14.55 10.26 3.21
C PRO A 212 13.53 11.04 2.37
N ALA A 213 13.51 10.86 1.04
CA ALA A 213 12.69 11.68 0.14
C ALA A 213 11.19 11.33 0.18
N ASP A 214 10.83 10.09 0.53
CA ASP A 214 9.44 9.67 0.76
C ASP A 214 9.30 8.99 2.13
N PRO A 215 8.61 9.61 3.10
CA PRO A 215 8.41 9.03 4.44
C PRO A 215 7.42 7.85 4.45
N GLY A 216 6.72 7.59 3.34
CA GLY A 216 5.94 6.37 3.12
C GLY A 216 6.77 5.21 2.56
N PHE A 217 8.09 5.38 2.43
CA PHE A 217 9.06 4.40 1.95
C PHE A 217 8.88 3.95 0.49
N ARG A 218 8.18 4.73 -0.33
CA ARG A 218 7.92 4.40 -1.74
C ARG A 218 8.98 5.01 -2.65
N THR A 219 9.13 4.40 -3.82
CA THR A 219 9.89 4.97 -4.94
C THR A 219 8.91 5.34 -6.05
N TRP A 220 8.93 6.59 -6.47
CA TRP A 220 8.19 7.13 -7.60
C TRP A 220 9.13 7.30 -8.77
N MET A 221 8.85 6.61 -9.87
CA MET A 221 9.65 6.68 -11.08
C MET A 221 9.29 7.93 -11.87
N ALA A 222 10.25 8.50 -12.59
CA ALA A 222 9.93 9.48 -13.62
C ALA A 222 9.00 8.83 -14.66
N ASP A 223 8.00 9.57 -15.13
CA ASP A 223 7.18 9.09 -16.23
C ASP A 223 8.00 9.05 -17.54
N VAL A 224 8.08 7.86 -18.13
CA VAL A 224 8.88 7.64 -19.35
C VAL A 224 8.08 8.09 -20.57
N ARG A 225 8.77 8.78 -21.50
CA ARG A 225 8.35 9.32 -22.83
C ARG A 225 8.01 10.82 -22.91
N PRO A 226 8.92 11.74 -22.52
CA PRO A 226 8.76 13.16 -22.85
C PRO A 226 8.70 13.43 -24.37
N GLU A 227 9.18 12.51 -25.21
CA GLU A 227 9.38 12.73 -26.65
C GLU A 227 8.20 12.34 -27.56
N GLN A 228 7.11 11.77 -27.01
CA GLN A 228 6.01 11.22 -27.84
C GLN A 228 4.60 11.69 -27.47
N GLY A 229 4.47 12.58 -26.48
CA GLY A 229 3.16 13.02 -25.99
C GLY A 229 2.85 14.49 -26.28
N ASN A 230 1.57 14.80 -26.47
CA ASN A 230 1.07 16.16 -26.64
C ASN A 230 0.87 16.83 -25.27
N PHE A 231 1.96 16.97 -24.49
CA PHE A 231 1.96 17.52 -23.15
C PHE A 231 3.19 18.39 -22.85
N SER A 232 3.07 19.31 -21.90
CA SER A 232 4.17 20.09 -21.32
C SER A 232 4.38 19.73 -19.85
N VAL A 233 5.49 20.19 -19.29
CA VAL A 233 5.73 20.14 -17.84
C VAL A 233 5.34 21.47 -17.23
N VAL A 234 4.57 21.41 -16.15
CA VAL A 234 4.35 22.54 -15.24
C VAL A 234 5.15 22.27 -13.98
N THR A 235 5.96 23.24 -13.56
CA THR A 235 6.77 23.15 -12.35
C THR A 235 6.32 24.20 -11.35
N LYS A 236 6.39 23.87 -10.06
CA LYS A 236 6.11 24.80 -8.97
C LYS A 236 7.01 26.04 -9.09
N GLU A 237 6.42 27.22 -8.99
CA GLU A 237 7.17 28.48 -9.05
C GLU A 237 8.07 28.65 -7.81
N ALA A 238 9.30 29.11 -8.02
CA ALA A 238 10.24 29.39 -6.94
C ALA A 238 9.70 30.51 -6.03
N GLY A 239 9.87 30.35 -4.71
CA GLY A 239 9.39 31.32 -3.71
C GLY A 239 7.91 31.19 -3.34
N THR A 240 7.15 30.29 -3.98
CA THR A 240 5.78 29.95 -3.54
C THR A 240 5.76 29.07 -2.30
N ALA A 241 4.64 29.08 -1.58
CA ALA A 241 4.44 28.24 -0.39
C ALA A 241 4.70 26.75 -0.67
N PRO A 242 5.12 25.95 0.33
CA PRO A 242 5.26 24.50 0.19
C PRO A 242 3.93 23.83 -0.19
N ILE A 243 3.98 22.63 -0.79
CA ILE A 243 2.77 21.87 -1.09
C ILE A 243 2.11 21.40 0.21
N ALA A 244 0.91 21.89 0.50
CA ALA A 244 0.10 21.50 1.64
C ALA A 244 -0.54 20.11 1.44
N GLY A 245 -0.90 19.45 2.55
CA GLY A 245 -1.49 18.10 2.52
C GLY A 245 -0.50 16.98 2.20
N THR A 246 0.79 17.30 2.11
CA THR A 246 1.88 16.33 1.98
C THR A 246 2.49 16.07 3.36
N GLY A 247 3.02 14.87 3.60
CA GLY A 247 3.54 14.49 4.93
C GLY A 247 2.50 14.42 6.06
N VAL A 248 1.21 14.37 5.74
CA VAL A 248 0.12 14.15 6.70
C VAL A 248 -0.49 12.76 6.54
N ALA A 249 -1.14 12.29 7.60
CA ALA A 249 -1.89 11.04 7.58
C ALA A 249 -3.00 11.07 6.51
N PRO A 250 -3.38 9.91 5.94
CA PRO A 250 -2.81 8.60 6.27
C PRO A 250 -1.64 8.20 5.36
N ASP A 251 -1.43 8.83 4.20
CA ASP A 251 -0.49 8.34 3.18
C ASP A 251 0.91 8.96 3.22
N TYR A 252 1.10 10.06 3.96
CA TYR A 252 2.39 10.75 4.12
C TYR A 252 3.14 10.93 2.78
N LEU A 253 2.49 11.56 1.80
CA LEU A 253 3.02 11.66 0.43
C LEU A 253 4.25 12.59 0.35
N PRO A 254 5.21 12.31 -0.54
CA PRO A 254 6.40 13.14 -0.72
C PRO A 254 6.03 14.46 -1.41
N PRO A 255 6.38 15.64 -0.84
CA PRO A 255 6.06 16.93 -1.46
C PRO A 255 6.61 17.08 -2.87
N ALA A 256 7.83 16.56 -3.13
CA ALA A 256 8.51 16.65 -4.41
C ALA A 256 7.72 16.04 -5.58
N MET A 257 6.86 15.04 -5.33
CA MET A 257 5.99 14.46 -6.37
C MET A 257 4.91 15.45 -6.84
N PHE A 258 4.53 16.41 -6.00
CA PHE A 258 3.56 17.44 -6.34
C PHE A 258 4.20 18.76 -6.78
N GLU A 259 5.52 18.82 -6.95
CA GLU A 259 6.18 20.03 -7.47
C GLU A 259 6.20 20.06 -9.00
N THR A 260 5.75 18.98 -9.64
CA THR A 260 5.64 18.84 -11.08
C THR A 260 4.29 18.28 -11.50
N ALA A 261 3.86 18.61 -12.71
CA ALA A 261 2.73 17.98 -13.38
C ALA A 261 2.94 17.93 -14.88
N ARG A 262 2.31 16.95 -15.55
CA ARG A 262 2.10 16.98 -17.00
C ARG A 262 0.82 17.77 -17.29
N ALA A 263 0.90 18.71 -18.24
CA ALA A 263 -0.23 19.50 -18.71
C ALA A 263 -0.52 19.24 -20.20
N ALA A 264 -1.78 19.18 -20.60
CA ALA A 264 -2.16 18.96 -21.99
C ALA A 264 -1.76 20.15 -22.90
N LEU A 265 -1.12 19.85 -24.03
CA LEU A 265 -0.91 20.80 -25.12
C LEU A 265 -2.16 20.88 -26.03
N THR A 266 -2.29 21.99 -26.77
CA THR A 266 -3.32 22.22 -27.79
C THR A 266 -3.43 21.08 -28.84
N PRO A 267 -4.59 20.88 -29.51
CA PRO A 267 -5.37 19.63 -29.53
C PRO A 267 -4.69 18.32 -29.97
N LEU A 268 -5.16 17.23 -29.37
CA LEU A 268 -4.85 15.85 -29.72
C LEU A 268 -5.43 15.54 -31.13
N ALA A 269 -4.59 15.55 -32.16
CA ALA A 269 -4.98 15.01 -33.46
C ALA A 269 -5.27 13.51 -33.27
N ASN A 270 -6.50 13.08 -33.57
CA ASN A 270 -6.79 11.66 -33.76
C ASN A 270 -5.74 11.09 -34.71
N LYS A 271 -5.04 10.03 -34.32
CA LYS A 271 -4.21 9.24 -35.25
C LYS A 271 -5.14 8.55 -36.26
N THR A 272 -5.57 9.29 -37.28
CA THR A 272 -6.22 8.73 -38.47
C THR A 272 -5.82 9.56 -39.69
N GLY A 273 -4.81 9.09 -40.42
CA GLY A 273 -4.55 9.46 -41.82
C GLY A 273 -4.07 10.89 -42.10
N ALA A 274 -3.19 11.04 -43.07
CA ALA A 274 -2.65 12.32 -43.49
C ALA A 274 -3.73 13.27 -44.03
N GLY A 275 -3.65 14.55 -43.63
CA GLY A 275 -4.16 15.68 -44.43
C GLY A 275 -5.41 16.42 -43.93
N GLN A 276 -5.43 16.93 -42.68
CA GLN A 276 -6.42 17.96 -42.29
C GLN A 276 -5.83 19.12 -41.47
N PRO A 277 -6.39 20.34 -41.63
CA PRO A 277 -5.78 21.60 -41.19
C PRO A 277 -5.88 21.85 -39.68
N ALA A 278 -5.03 22.75 -39.19
CA ALA A 278 -4.93 23.16 -37.79
C ALA A 278 -6.28 23.52 -37.17
N ALA A 279 -6.55 22.97 -35.99
CA ALA A 279 -7.83 23.07 -35.30
C ALA A 279 -8.11 24.43 -34.63
N SER A 280 -9.40 24.79 -34.61
CA SER A 280 -10.03 25.94 -33.95
C SER A 280 -9.84 25.94 -32.41
N PRO A 281 -9.76 27.12 -31.74
CA PRO A 281 -9.54 27.26 -30.29
C PRO A 281 -10.66 26.73 -29.36
N SER A 282 -11.69 26.07 -29.88
CA SER A 282 -12.80 25.48 -29.11
C SER A 282 -12.72 23.96 -28.91
N GLN A 283 -11.62 23.32 -29.33
CA GLN A 283 -11.47 21.86 -29.21
C GLN A 283 -10.87 21.43 -27.86
N ALA A 284 -11.49 20.44 -27.22
CA ALA A 284 -10.98 19.78 -26.03
C ALA A 284 -9.53 19.31 -26.24
N THR A 285 -8.63 19.77 -25.39
CA THR A 285 -7.20 19.42 -25.37
C THR A 285 -6.95 18.34 -24.34
N GLY A 286 -6.12 17.36 -24.65
CA GLY A 286 -5.86 16.25 -23.74
C GLY A 286 -4.67 15.43 -24.17
N PHE A 287 -4.23 14.54 -23.30
CA PHE A 287 -3.24 13.52 -23.63
C PHE A 287 -3.55 12.24 -22.88
N ARG A 288 -2.96 11.15 -23.37
CA ARG A 288 -3.04 9.83 -22.79
C ARG A 288 -1.64 9.25 -22.81
N MET A 289 -1.34 8.45 -21.81
CA MET A 289 -0.08 7.73 -21.68
C MET A 289 -0.37 6.28 -21.39
N THR A 290 0.33 5.46 -22.16
CA THR A 290 0.49 4.05 -21.91
C THR A 290 1.17 3.90 -20.55
N VAL A 291 0.45 3.32 -19.60
CA VAL A 291 1.03 2.94 -18.32
C VAL A 291 1.76 1.64 -18.54
N LEU A 292 1.05 0.54 -18.78
CA LEU A 292 1.63 -0.80 -18.95
C LEU A 292 0.54 -1.76 -19.46
N PRO A 293 0.89 -2.96 -19.96
CA PRO A 293 -0.09 -4.04 -20.13
C PRO A 293 -0.67 -4.42 -18.76
N VAL A 294 -1.96 -4.69 -18.68
CA VAL A 294 -2.63 -5.13 -17.44
C VAL A 294 -3.55 -6.32 -17.71
N ASP A 295 -3.68 -7.24 -16.75
CA ASP A 295 -4.60 -8.37 -16.84
C ASP A 295 -6.06 -7.92 -16.67
N ARG A 296 -6.92 -8.33 -17.59
CA ARG A 296 -8.35 -7.98 -17.63
C ARG A 296 -9.20 -8.73 -16.62
N SER A 297 -8.72 -9.88 -16.17
CA SER A 297 -9.43 -10.71 -15.19
C SER A 297 -9.32 -10.14 -13.77
N ASN A 298 -8.32 -9.29 -13.53
CA ASN A 298 -8.03 -8.73 -12.23
C ASN A 298 -8.86 -7.47 -11.93
N MET A 299 -9.07 -7.24 -10.63
CA MET A 299 -9.51 -5.96 -10.12
C MET A 299 -8.29 -5.05 -9.95
N TRP A 300 -8.44 -3.79 -10.35
CA TRP A 300 -7.39 -2.80 -10.29
C TRP A 300 -7.81 -1.64 -9.41
N TYR A 301 -6.83 -1.04 -8.75
CA TYR A 301 -6.97 0.14 -7.92
C TYR A 301 -5.92 1.17 -8.35
N ILE A 302 -6.40 2.30 -8.86
CA ILE A 302 -5.54 3.40 -9.31
C ILE A 302 -5.81 4.64 -8.48
N ARG A 303 -4.74 5.33 -8.10
CA ARG A 303 -4.76 6.62 -7.42
C ARG A 303 -4.20 7.66 -8.35
N PHE A 304 -5.02 8.65 -8.68
CA PHE A 304 -4.58 9.83 -9.42
C PHE A 304 -4.19 10.93 -8.44
N TYR A 305 -3.06 11.56 -8.69
CA TYR A 305 -2.55 12.64 -7.85
C TYR A 305 -2.56 13.95 -8.63
N PHE A 306 -3.08 14.99 -7.98
CA PHE A 306 -3.22 16.32 -8.56
C PHE A 306 -2.76 17.40 -7.59
N VAL A 307 -2.27 18.50 -8.15
CA VAL A 307 -2.07 19.77 -7.47
C VAL A 307 -2.36 20.91 -8.44
N GLU A 308 -2.96 21.99 -7.96
CA GLU A 308 -2.99 23.25 -8.72
C GLU A 308 -1.75 24.07 -8.38
N LEU A 309 -0.82 24.14 -9.34
CA LEU A 309 0.45 24.83 -9.19
C LEU A 309 0.36 26.33 -9.51
N ASP A 310 -0.67 26.76 -10.24
CA ASP A 310 -0.94 28.17 -10.48
C ASP A 310 -1.67 28.79 -9.27
N PRO A 311 -1.01 29.64 -8.46
CA PRO A 311 -1.63 30.22 -7.28
C PRO A 311 -2.76 31.21 -7.62
N SER A 312 -2.84 31.69 -8.87
CA SER A 312 -3.88 32.61 -9.34
C SER A 312 -5.15 31.88 -9.80
N ALA A 313 -5.06 30.58 -10.09
CA ALA A 313 -6.18 29.78 -10.57
C ALA A 313 -7.34 29.74 -9.57
N GLN A 314 -8.53 30.08 -10.07
CA GLN A 314 -9.79 30.05 -9.34
C GLN A 314 -10.57 28.77 -9.65
N PRO A 315 -11.54 28.39 -8.81
CA PRO A 315 -12.53 27.38 -9.16
C PRO A 315 -13.18 27.71 -10.51
N GLY A 316 -13.22 26.73 -11.42
CA GLY A 316 -13.72 26.83 -12.79
C GLY A 316 -12.65 27.17 -13.85
N ASP A 317 -11.42 27.50 -13.45
CA ASP A 317 -10.37 27.87 -14.42
C ASP A 317 -9.82 26.65 -15.15
N ARG A 318 -9.65 25.55 -14.41
CA ARG A 318 -9.13 24.28 -14.92
C ARG A 318 -10.17 23.18 -14.70
N VAL A 319 -10.92 22.90 -15.75
CA VAL A 319 -11.98 21.89 -15.72
C VAL A 319 -11.71 20.82 -16.77
N PHE A 320 -11.58 19.57 -16.34
CA PHE A 320 -11.16 18.47 -17.20
C PHE A 320 -11.77 17.14 -16.78
N GLU A 321 -11.66 16.15 -17.65
CA GLU A 321 -12.04 14.77 -17.40
C GLU A 321 -10.79 13.92 -17.20
N ILE A 322 -10.90 12.92 -16.34
CA ILE A 322 -9.87 11.89 -16.15
C ILE A 322 -10.25 10.70 -17.02
N LEU A 323 -9.30 10.23 -17.81
CA LEU A 323 -9.47 9.19 -18.82
C LEU A 323 -8.80 7.89 -18.38
N LEU A 324 -9.47 6.76 -18.65
CA LEU A 324 -8.96 5.42 -18.37
C LEU A 324 -9.29 4.46 -19.53
N GLY A 325 -8.34 3.57 -19.88
CA GLY A 325 -8.52 2.49 -20.85
C GLY A 325 -8.52 2.94 -22.31
N SER A 326 -9.62 2.84 -23.04
CA SER A 326 -9.74 3.33 -24.43
C SER A 326 -10.37 4.74 -24.51
N GLY A 327 -10.19 5.56 -23.47
CA GLY A 327 -10.62 6.97 -23.43
C GLY A 327 -11.91 7.19 -22.65
N ASN A 328 -12.30 6.22 -21.83
CA ASN A 328 -13.50 6.33 -21.02
C ASN A 328 -13.27 7.33 -19.90
N VAL A 329 -14.25 8.21 -19.72
CA VAL A 329 -14.28 9.16 -18.61
C VAL A 329 -14.54 8.39 -17.31
N VAL A 330 -13.70 8.62 -16.30
CA VAL A 330 -13.90 8.07 -14.96
C VAL A 330 -15.10 8.74 -14.30
N LYS A 331 -16.26 8.09 -14.36
CA LYS A 331 -17.54 8.63 -13.88
C LYS A 331 -17.67 8.73 -12.35
N SER A 332 -16.83 8.00 -11.60
CA SER A 332 -16.87 8.00 -10.12
C SER A 332 -16.36 9.29 -9.49
N ILE A 333 -15.74 10.18 -10.28
CA ILE A 333 -15.15 11.44 -9.81
C ILE A 333 -16.07 12.59 -10.19
N GLY A 334 -17.28 12.56 -9.61
CA GLY A 334 -18.28 13.61 -9.73
C GLY A 334 -19.28 13.40 -10.87
N ASN A 335 -20.53 13.13 -10.50
CA ASN A 335 -21.74 13.42 -11.31
C ASN A 335 -21.94 14.95 -11.48
N GLN A 336 -20.88 15.71 -11.77
CA GLN A 336 -21.04 17.12 -12.11
C GLN A 336 -21.08 17.19 -13.63
N ALA A 337 -22.19 17.70 -14.15
CA ALA A 337 -22.44 17.96 -15.57
C ALA A 337 -21.44 18.97 -16.21
N GLY A 338 -20.27 19.19 -15.59
CA GLY A 338 -19.25 20.16 -15.98
C GLY A 338 -17.80 19.67 -15.91
N GLY A 339 -17.47 18.48 -15.37
CA GLY A 339 -16.09 17.96 -15.29
C GLY A 339 -15.44 18.05 -13.90
N PHE A 340 -14.17 17.62 -13.79
CA PHE A 340 -13.35 17.65 -12.58
C PHE A 340 -12.53 18.95 -12.49
N ASP A 341 -12.56 19.57 -11.31
CA ASP A 341 -11.85 20.80 -10.99
C ASP A 341 -11.16 20.66 -9.63
N ILE A 342 -9.83 20.81 -9.62
CA ILE A 342 -8.98 20.72 -8.43
C ILE A 342 -9.32 21.85 -7.45
N ARG A 343 -9.51 23.08 -7.96
CA ARG A 343 -9.72 24.29 -7.15
C ARG A 343 -11.10 24.33 -6.51
N ALA A 344 -12.08 23.62 -7.07
CA ALA A 344 -13.37 23.37 -6.41
C ALA A 344 -13.28 22.41 -5.21
N LYS A 345 -12.16 21.68 -5.04
CA LYS A 345 -11.97 20.70 -3.96
C LYS A 345 -10.97 21.14 -2.90
N VAL A 346 -9.87 21.76 -3.30
CA VAL A 346 -8.76 22.13 -2.41
C VAL A 346 -8.18 23.49 -2.77
N ALA A 347 -7.49 24.13 -1.82
CA ALA A 347 -6.74 25.37 -2.03
C ALA A 347 -5.62 25.20 -3.08
N PRO A 348 -5.05 26.28 -3.66
CA PRO A 348 -3.86 26.15 -4.50
C PRO A 348 -2.71 25.51 -3.70
N LEU A 349 -1.77 24.88 -4.40
CA LEU A 349 -0.61 24.21 -3.79
C LEU A 349 -1.02 23.19 -2.71
N THR A 350 -2.16 22.54 -2.86
CA THR A 350 -2.63 21.47 -1.95
C THR A 350 -2.75 20.16 -2.72
N ALA A 351 -2.12 19.11 -2.20
CA ALA A 351 -2.20 17.77 -2.77
C ALA A 351 -3.64 17.22 -2.73
N LEU A 352 -4.09 16.65 -3.83
CA LEU A 352 -5.37 15.98 -3.97
C LEU A 352 -5.16 14.58 -4.53
N VAL A 353 -5.67 13.57 -3.83
CA VAL A 353 -5.65 12.18 -4.24
C VAL A 353 -7.05 11.77 -4.66
N VAL A 354 -7.15 11.09 -5.81
CA VAL A 354 -8.42 10.60 -6.33
C VAL A 354 -8.33 9.10 -6.61
N PRO A 355 -8.91 8.26 -5.73
CA PRO A 355 -8.89 6.81 -5.88
C PRO A 355 -9.98 6.28 -6.81
N VAL A 356 -9.67 5.24 -7.57
CA VAL A 356 -10.60 4.58 -8.51
C VAL A 356 -10.36 3.07 -8.49
N PHE A 357 -11.43 2.33 -8.22
CA PHE A 357 -11.47 0.88 -8.39
C PHE A 357 -12.12 0.54 -9.72
N PHE A 358 -11.52 -0.37 -10.49
CA PHE A 358 -12.05 -0.72 -11.79
C PHE A 358 -11.71 -2.16 -12.18
N ASN A 359 -12.51 -2.71 -13.08
CA ASN A 359 -12.18 -3.92 -13.82
C ASN A 359 -11.81 -3.51 -15.26
N TYR A 360 -10.60 -3.84 -15.71
CA TYR A 360 -10.09 -3.35 -17.00
C TYR A 360 -10.89 -3.83 -18.21
N SER A 361 -11.57 -4.98 -18.11
CA SER A 361 -12.47 -5.47 -19.17
C SER A 361 -13.61 -4.51 -19.51
N GLN A 362 -14.00 -3.62 -18.57
CA GLN A 362 -15.00 -2.59 -18.80
C GLN A 362 -14.46 -1.40 -19.63
N TYR A 363 -13.13 -1.27 -19.72
CA TYR A 363 -12.46 -0.08 -20.21
C TYR A 363 -11.69 -0.28 -21.51
N SER A 364 -11.48 -1.52 -21.99
CA SER A 364 -10.92 -1.80 -23.32
C SER A 364 -11.57 -3.02 -23.99
N SER A 365 -11.82 -2.90 -25.30
CA SER A 365 -12.46 -3.92 -26.13
C SER A 365 -11.52 -5.01 -26.68
N ASN A 366 -10.18 -4.81 -26.67
CA ASN A 366 -9.24 -5.72 -27.35
C ASN A 366 -8.22 -6.38 -26.40
N TYR A 367 -8.22 -7.72 -26.30
CA TYR A 367 -7.34 -8.45 -25.39
C TYR A 367 -5.85 -8.07 -25.56
N GLY A 368 -5.15 -7.78 -24.46
CA GLY A 368 -3.71 -7.44 -24.48
C GLY A 368 -3.35 -5.97 -24.73
N GLU A 369 -4.32 -5.04 -24.82
CA GLU A 369 -4.01 -3.60 -24.89
C GLU A 369 -3.45 -3.04 -23.58
N ASP A 370 -2.41 -2.22 -23.70
CA ASP A 370 -1.85 -1.45 -22.60
C ASP A 370 -2.89 -0.52 -21.97
N LEU A 371 -2.90 -0.45 -20.63
CA LEU A 371 -3.70 0.51 -19.89
C LEU A 371 -3.24 1.92 -20.22
N GLU A 372 -4.13 2.73 -20.79
CA GLU A 372 -3.87 4.16 -20.96
C GLU A 372 -4.58 4.98 -19.89
N VAL A 373 -3.84 5.89 -19.26
CA VAL A 373 -4.37 6.92 -18.37
C VAL A 373 -4.20 8.29 -19.02
N GLY A 374 -5.07 9.24 -18.71
CA GLY A 374 -4.94 10.55 -19.32
C GLY A 374 -5.90 11.57 -18.75
N VAL A 375 -5.84 12.76 -19.32
CA VAL A 375 -6.73 13.87 -18.96
C VAL A 375 -7.15 14.63 -20.21
N ARG A 376 -8.35 15.22 -20.19
CA ARG A 376 -8.91 16.00 -21.30
C ARG A 376 -9.70 17.20 -20.79
N THR A 377 -9.40 18.40 -21.27
CA THR A 377 -10.14 19.61 -20.92
C THR A 377 -11.59 19.53 -21.38
N VAL A 378 -12.48 20.10 -20.57
CA VAL A 378 -13.89 20.31 -20.92
C VAL A 378 -14.03 21.67 -21.59
N GLY A 379 -15.00 21.81 -22.50
CA GLY A 379 -15.30 23.08 -23.16
C GLY A 379 -15.58 24.19 -22.15
N GLY A 380 -14.90 25.33 -22.30
CA GLY A 380 -14.97 26.45 -21.36
C GLY A 380 -13.86 26.50 -20.30
N SER A 381 -13.03 25.45 -20.19
CA SER A 381 -11.82 25.50 -19.36
C SER A 381 -10.85 26.55 -19.89
N ARG A 382 -10.31 27.38 -18.99
CA ARG A 382 -9.33 28.44 -19.31
C ARG A 382 -7.90 27.95 -19.26
N LEU A 383 -7.66 26.90 -18.48
CA LEU A 383 -6.36 26.29 -18.25
C LEU A 383 -6.34 24.84 -18.78
N PRO A 384 -5.16 24.32 -19.19
CA PRO A 384 -5.03 22.96 -19.71
C PRO A 384 -5.30 21.89 -18.64
N ALA A 385 -5.67 20.68 -19.02
CA ALA A 385 -5.82 19.58 -18.07
C ALA A 385 -4.45 19.16 -17.51
N VAL A 386 -4.37 18.76 -16.23
CA VAL A 386 -3.11 18.41 -15.57
C VAL A 386 -3.20 17.11 -14.78
N ILE A 387 -2.06 16.45 -14.58
CA ILE A 387 -1.87 15.27 -13.71
C ILE A 387 -0.48 15.30 -13.10
N SER A 388 -0.36 15.05 -11.79
CA SER A 388 0.89 15.15 -11.03
C SER A 388 1.50 13.80 -10.68
N GLY A 389 0.67 12.77 -10.53
CA GLY A 389 1.13 11.43 -10.16
C GLY A 389 0.12 10.35 -10.53
N VAL A 390 0.60 9.13 -10.70
CA VAL A 390 -0.23 7.93 -10.82
C VAL A 390 0.38 6.82 -9.99
N GLU A 391 -0.45 6.12 -9.21
CA GLU A 391 -0.08 4.87 -8.55
C GLU A 391 -1.13 3.82 -8.87
N LEU A 392 -0.68 2.65 -9.33
CA LEU A 392 -1.54 1.57 -9.81
C LEU A 392 -1.23 0.28 -9.07
N PHE A 393 -2.29 -0.41 -8.67
CA PHE A 393 -2.23 -1.68 -7.96
C PHE A 393 -3.12 -2.72 -8.61
N GLU A 394 -2.64 -3.96 -8.61
CA GLU A 394 -3.51 -5.13 -8.67
C GLU A 394 -4.13 -5.35 -7.28
N VAL A 395 -5.44 -5.60 -7.25
CA VAL A 395 -6.21 -5.86 -6.03
C VAL A 395 -6.41 -7.35 -5.87
N ILE A 396 -5.72 -7.95 -4.90
CA ILE A 396 -5.69 -9.40 -4.70
C ILE A 396 -6.42 -9.75 -3.41
N PRO A 397 -7.60 -10.40 -3.47
CA PRO A 397 -8.30 -10.87 -2.28
C PRO A 397 -7.44 -11.88 -1.53
N GLN A 398 -7.29 -11.72 -0.22
CA GLN A 398 -6.55 -12.68 0.59
C GLN A 398 -7.28 -14.01 0.64
N THR A 399 -6.54 -15.10 0.48
CA THR A 399 -7.05 -16.45 0.74
C THR A 399 -7.35 -16.55 2.23
N SER A 400 -8.61 -16.78 2.59
CA SER A 400 -8.94 -17.07 3.98
C SER A 400 -8.32 -18.42 4.34
N THR A 401 -7.24 -18.39 5.10
CA THR A 401 -7.03 -19.50 6.02
C THR A 401 -8.11 -19.33 7.09
N GLU A 402 -9.18 -20.11 7.00
CA GLU A 402 -9.93 -20.40 8.21
C GLU A 402 -8.92 -21.00 9.18
N SER A 403 -8.34 -20.18 10.05
CA SER A 403 -7.92 -20.70 11.35
C SER A 403 -9.18 -21.35 11.88
N SER A 404 -9.14 -22.65 12.11
CA SER A 404 -10.12 -23.38 12.91
C SER A 404 -10.11 -22.79 14.32
N GLY A 405 -10.63 -21.57 14.46
CA GLY A 405 -11.16 -21.08 15.71
C GLY A 405 -12.21 -22.10 16.10
N LEU A 406 -12.07 -22.63 17.31
CA LEU A 406 -13.02 -23.53 17.95
C LEU A 406 -14.43 -23.17 17.49
N SER A 407 -15.10 -24.11 16.80
CA SER A 407 -16.44 -23.88 16.24
C SER A 407 -17.35 -23.27 17.31
N GLY A 408 -18.37 -22.51 16.93
CA GLY A 408 -19.32 -21.93 17.91
C GLY A 408 -19.87 -22.97 18.91
N VAL A 409 -19.90 -24.25 18.52
CA VAL A 409 -20.22 -25.39 19.38
C VAL A 409 -19.16 -25.63 20.47
N ALA A 410 -17.88 -25.52 20.15
CA ALA A 410 -16.79 -25.70 21.10
C ALA A 410 -16.66 -24.52 22.08
N ILE A 411 -16.93 -23.28 21.64
CA ILE A 411 -17.05 -22.13 22.56
C ILE A 411 -18.24 -22.31 23.50
N ALA A 412 -19.40 -22.73 22.98
CA ALA A 412 -20.56 -23.04 23.81
C ALA A 412 -20.28 -24.15 24.84
N ALA A 413 -19.56 -25.20 24.45
CA ALA A 413 -19.17 -26.29 25.35
C ALA A 413 -18.23 -25.82 26.48
N ILE A 414 -17.28 -24.93 26.19
CA ILE A 414 -16.38 -24.34 27.21
C ILE A 414 -17.18 -23.46 28.17
N VAL A 415 -18.09 -22.62 27.67
CA VAL A 415 -18.93 -21.75 28.52
C VAL A 415 -19.86 -22.57 29.40
N ILE A 416 -20.48 -23.62 28.87
CA ILE A 416 -21.33 -24.55 29.63
C ILE A 416 -20.50 -25.28 30.69
N GLY A 417 -19.29 -25.74 30.35
CA GLY A 417 -18.36 -26.37 31.28
C GLY A 417 -17.98 -25.44 32.45
N CYS A 418 -17.63 -24.19 32.15
CA CYS A 418 -17.31 -23.18 33.16
C CYS A 418 -18.52 -22.87 34.07
N LEU A 419 -19.72 -22.74 33.52
CA LEU A 419 -20.95 -22.55 34.30
C LEU A 419 -21.22 -23.73 35.23
N PHE A 420 -21.00 -24.96 34.76
CA PHE A 420 -21.20 -26.17 35.57
C PHE A 420 -20.23 -26.22 36.76
N VAL A 421 -18.96 -25.86 36.55
CA VAL A 421 -17.95 -25.77 37.62
C VAL A 421 -18.35 -24.71 38.67
N VAL A 422 -18.82 -23.55 38.24
CA VAL A 422 -19.29 -22.49 39.16
C VAL A 422 -20.48 -22.98 40.00
N VAL A 423 -21.44 -23.67 39.39
CA VAL A 423 -22.59 -24.24 40.11
C VAL A 423 -22.15 -25.28 41.15
N LEU A 424 -21.20 -26.15 40.81
CA LEU A 424 -20.65 -27.13 41.76
C LEU A 424 -19.93 -26.47 42.93
N ILE A 425 -19.17 -25.39 42.68
CA ILE A 425 -18.50 -24.63 43.74
C ILE A 425 -19.53 -23.98 44.67
N VAL A 426 -20.57 -23.35 44.12
CA VAL A 426 -21.64 -22.73 44.92
C VAL A 426 -22.37 -23.76 45.78
N LEU A 427 -22.70 -24.93 45.22
CA LEU A 427 -23.32 -26.04 45.96
C LEU A 427 -22.42 -26.54 47.09
N ALA A 428 -21.13 -26.71 46.83
CA ALA A 428 -20.15 -27.10 47.84
C ALA A 428 -20.07 -26.07 48.98
N VAL A 429 -20.04 -24.77 48.65
CA VAL A 429 -20.04 -23.69 49.65
C VAL A 429 -21.33 -23.71 50.49
N VAL A 430 -22.50 -23.87 49.86
CA VAL A 430 -23.78 -23.97 50.57
C VAL A 430 -23.82 -25.18 51.50
N LEU A 431 -23.31 -26.34 51.07
CA LEU A 431 -23.23 -27.55 51.89
C LEU A 431 -22.26 -27.37 53.07
N ILE A 432 -21.12 -26.71 52.86
CA ILE A 432 -20.17 -26.38 53.93
C ILE A 432 -20.82 -25.40 54.92
N MET A 433 -21.53 -24.38 54.46
CA MET A 433 -22.24 -23.43 55.30
C MET A 433 -23.36 -24.12 56.10
N ARG A 434 -24.14 -25.01 55.49
CA ARG A 434 -25.16 -25.82 56.19
C ARG A 434 -24.56 -26.72 57.25
N ARG A 435 -23.43 -27.39 56.96
CA ARG A 435 -22.69 -28.20 57.95
C ARG A 435 -22.15 -27.36 59.11
N ARG A 436 -21.65 -26.15 58.84
CA ARG A 436 -21.20 -25.21 59.89
C ARG A 436 -22.38 -24.72 60.74
N ARG A 437 -23.54 -24.45 60.14
CA ARG A 437 -24.75 -24.05 60.86
C ARG A 437 -25.30 -25.17 61.76
N ALA A 438 -25.25 -26.42 61.30
CA ALA A 438 -25.61 -27.60 62.09
C ALA A 438 -24.63 -27.91 63.24
N ARG A 439 -23.35 -27.55 63.10
CA ARG A 439 -22.37 -27.65 64.19
C ARG A 439 -22.45 -26.48 65.18
N GLY A 440 -22.88 -25.30 64.73
CA GLY A 440 -23.08 -24.12 65.57
C GLY A 440 -24.34 -24.18 66.47
N SER A 441 -25.30 -25.06 66.18
CA SER A 441 -26.50 -25.24 67.00
C SER A 441 -26.34 -26.27 68.13
N GLY A 442 -25.13 -26.81 68.34
CA GLY A 442 -24.83 -27.82 69.37
C GLY A 442 -24.03 -27.33 70.57
N PHE A 443 -23.77 -26.01 70.70
CA PHE A 443 -22.89 -25.47 71.75
C PHE A 443 -23.52 -24.29 72.52
N SER A 444 -24.80 -24.43 72.86
CA SER A 444 -25.49 -23.54 73.81
C SER A 444 -26.45 -24.35 74.68
N GLN A 445 -25.93 -25.30 75.45
CA GLN A 445 -26.54 -25.87 76.67
C GLN A 445 -25.49 -26.65 77.48
N ILE A 446 -24.46 -25.98 77.98
CA ILE A 446 -23.72 -26.40 79.20
C ILE A 446 -23.20 -25.13 79.89
N VAL A 447 -24.11 -24.38 80.53
CA VAL A 447 -23.88 -23.57 81.74
C VAL A 447 -25.22 -23.52 82.49
N GLU A 448 -25.51 -24.60 83.22
CA GLU A 448 -26.31 -24.59 84.46
C GLU A 448 -26.27 -26.02 85.02
N GLN A 449 -25.19 -26.33 85.74
CA GLN A 449 -25.13 -26.94 87.08
C GLN A 449 -23.69 -27.18 87.49
#